data_AF-A0ABD5SUW6-F1
#
_entry.id   AF-A0ABD5SUW6-F1
#
_cell.length_a   1.000
_cell.length_b   1.000
_cell.length_c   1.000
_cell.angle_alpha   90.00
_cell.angle_beta   90.00
_cell.angle_gamma   90.00
#
_symmetry.space_group_name_H-M   'P 1'
#
loop_
_entity.id
_entity.type
_entity.pdbx_description
1 polymer ?
#
loop_
_entity_poly.entity_id
_entity_poly.type
_entity_poly.pdbx_seq_one_letter_code
_entity_poly.pdbx_strand_id
1 'polypeptide(L)'
;MRIRTDGDYAYRRDAIERAADFYDCNKTKAVVSACDDVPKCVQASRQVLERDDLTLEQRREIAETLSTRAVTFEVEFEIIVDTE
;
A
#
# COMPACT_ATOMS: atom_id res chain seq x y z
N MET A 1 -7.17 4.31 22.64
CA MET A 1 -8.01 3.45 21.76
C MET A 1 -7.80 1.99 22.17
N ARG A 2 -8.82 1.13 22.14
CA ARG A 2 -8.71 -0.33 22.38
C ARG A 2 -9.25 -1.07 21.15
N ILE A 3 -8.48 -2.02 20.61
CA ILE A 3 -8.90 -2.87 19.50
C ILE A 3 -9.48 -4.16 20.08
N ARG A 4 -10.73 -4.48 19.74
CA ARG A 4 -11.35 -5.77 20.08
C ARG A 4 -10.83 -6.86 19.17
N THR A 5 -10.44 -7.99 19.75
CA THR A 5 -9.87 -9.16 19.06
C THR A 5 -10.57 -10.46 19.43
N ASP A 6 -11.75 -10.37 20.04
CA ASP A 6 -12.60 -11.47 20.46
C ASP A 6 -13.73 -11.74 19.44
N GLY A 7 -14.26 -12.97 19.42
CA GLY A 7 -15.36 -13.37 18.53
C GLY A 7 -15.03 -13.17 17.05
N ASP A 8 -15.94 -12.53 16.32
CA ASP A 8 -15.80 -12.21 14.89
C ASP A 8 -14.60 -11.30 14.57
N TYR A 9 -13.99 -10.68 15.60
CA TYR A 9 -12.81 -9.83 15.45
C TYR A 9 -11.50 -10.57 15.70
N ALA A 10 -11.51 -11.90 15.86
CA ALA A 10 -10.32 -12.71 16.09
C ALA A 10 -9.22 -12.46 15.05
N TYR A 11 -9.59 -12.28 13.78
CA TYR A 11 -8.65 -12.01 12.67
C TYR A 11 -7.77 -10.77 12.91
N ARG A 12 -8.23 -9.80 13.72
CA ARG A 12 -7.45 -8.59 14.03
C ARG A 12 -6.23 -8.92 14.87
N ARG A 13 -6.33 -9.92 15.76
CA ARG A 13 -5.16 -10.40 16.52
C ARG A 13 -4.11 -10.93 15.55
N ASP A 14 -4.52 -11.77 14.61
CA ASP A 14 -3.61 -12.41 13.67
C ASP A 14 -2.97 -11.37 12.72
N ALA A 15 -3.70 -10.31 12.34
CA ALA A 15 -3.15 -9.18 11.60
C ALA A 15 -2.12 -8.38 12.43
N ILE A 16 -2.41 -8.12 13.71
CA ILE A 16 -1.49 -7.41 14.62
C ILE A 16 -0.25 -8.26 14.91
N GLU A 17 -0.39 -9.59 15.03
CA GLU A 17 0.72 -10.51 15.25
C GLU A 17 1.65 -10.55 14.03
N ARG A 18 1.10 -10.65 12.81
CA ARG A 18 1.93 -10.54 11.59
C ARG A 18 2.71 -9.23 11.51
N ALA A 19 2.09 -8.10 11.88
CA ALA A 19 2.81 -6.83 11.94
C ALA A 19 3.90 -6.84 13.02
N ALA A 20 3.61 -7.38 14.21
CA ALA A 20 4.57 -7.51 15.30
C ALA A 20 5.78 -8.35 14.91
N ASP A 21 5.57 -9.47 14.23
CA ASP A 21 6.62 -10.35 13.74
C ASP A 21 7.45 -9.66 12.64
N PHE A 22 6.81 -8.97 11.70
CA PHE A 22 7.50 -8.22 10.64
C PHE A 22 8.40 -7.10 11.19
N TYR A 23 7.90 -6.33 12.15
CA TYR A 23 8.65 -5.23 12.76
C TYR A 23 9.56 -5.67 13.92
N ASP A 24 9.56 -6.96 14.26
CA ASP A 24 10.27 -7.53 15.42
C ASP A 24 10.08 -6.71 16.70
N CYS A 25 8.82 -6.44 17.05
CA CYS A 25 8.52 -5.62 18.21
C CYS A 25 7.17 -5.96 18.86
N ASN A 26 6.87 -5.32 19.99
CA ASN A 26 5.59 -5.55 20.64
C ASN A 26 4.40 -5.06 19.79
N LYS A 27 3.23 -5.66 20.03
CA LYS A 27 1.98 -5.41 19.30
C LYS A 27 1.59 -3.93 19.21
N THR A 28 1.78 -3.15 20.28
CA THR A 28 1.44 -1.73 20.29
C THR A 28 2.35 -0.94 19.36
N LYS A 29 3.66 -1.16 19.44
CA LYS A 29 4.64 -0.50 18.58
C LYS A 29 4.42 -0.89 17.12
N ALA A 30 4.15 -2.17 16.84
CA ALA A 30 3.88 -2.66 15.49
C ALA A 30 2.67 -1.98 14.84
N VAL A 31 1.57 -1.79 15.59
CA VAL A 31 0.38 -1.08 15.08
C VAL A 31 0.72 0.38 14.76
N VAL A 32 1.44 1.07 15.64
CA VAL A 32 1.84 2.47 15.40
C VAL A 32 2.75 2.55 14.18
N SER A 33 3.79 1.71 14.08
CA SER A 33 4.70 1.69 12.94
C SER A 33 3.96 1.43 11.62
N ALA A 34 3.07 0.42 11.59
CA ALA A 34 2.28 0.13 10.40
C ALA A 34 1.41 1.32 9.97
N CYS A 35 0.77 2.01 10.92
CA CYS A 35 -0.04 3.20 10.63
C CYS A 35 0.81 4.39 10.15
N ASP A 36 2.03 4.54 10.64
CA ASP A 36 2.96 5.60 10.21
C ASP A 36 3.59 5.32 8.85
N ASP A 37 3.80 4.04 8.52
CA ASP A 37 4.50 3.63 7.30
C ASP A 37 3.57 3.53 6.09
N VAL A 38 2.32 3.06 6.26
CA VAL A 38 1.38 2.88 5.13
C VAL A 38 1.23 4.15 4.28
N PRO A 39 0.98 5.36 4.84
CA PRO A 39 0.91 6.57 4.03
C PRO A 39 2.20 6.88 3.28
N LYS A 40 3.37 6.61 3.89
CA LYS A 40 4.68 6.83 3.25
C LYS A 40 4.92 5.84 2.12
N CYS A 41 4.56 4.58 2.32
CA CYS A 41 4.60 3.55 1.27
C CYS A 41 3.73 3.95 0.08
N VAL A 42 2.50 4.40 0.31
CA VAL A 42 1.61 4.83 -0.78
C VAL A 42 2.18 6.03 -1.53
N GLN A 43 2.77 7.00 -0.83
CA GLN A 43 3.43 8.13 -1.48
C GLN A 43 4.67 7.70 -2.29
N ALA A 44 5.50 6.81 -1.76
CA ALA A 44 6.64 6.26 -2.48
C ALA A 44 6.20 5.49 -3.74
N SER A 45 5.13 4.70 -3.65
CA SER A 45 4.53 4.01 -4.80
C SER A 45 4.09 4.97 -5.89
N ARG A 46 3.46 6.10 -5.54
CA ARG A 46 3.08 7.15 -6.51
C ARG A 46 4.31 7.74 -7.19
N GLN A 47 5.34 8.11 -6.42
CA GLN A 47 6.58 8.64 -6.97
C GLN A 47 7.25 7.67 -7.96
N VAL A 48 7.20 6.37 -7.67
CA VAL A 48 7.72 5.35 -8.60
C VAL A 48 6.90 5.33 -9.89
N LEU A 49 5.56 5.34 -9.80
CA LEU A 49 4.67 5.29 -10.96
C LEU A 49 4.71 6.57 -11.83
N GLU A 50 5.11 7.70 -11.25
CA GLU A 50 5.27 8.98 -11.93
C GLU A 50 6.58 9.09 -12.72
N ARG A 51 7.52 8.15 -12.55
CA ARG A 51 8.83 8.20 -13.23
C ARG A 51 8.71 8.14 -14.75
N ASP A 52 9.35 9.09 -15.41
CA ASP A 52 9.34 9.24 -16.88
C ASP A 52 10.06 8.11 -17.63
N ASP A 53 10.90 7.32 -16.95
CA ASP A 53 11.66 6.23 -17.57
C ASP A 53 10.89 4.89 -17.61
N LEU A 54 9.69 4.82 -17.05
CA LEU A 54 8.84 3.63 -17.11
C LEU A 54 7.96 3.63 -18.36
N THR A 55 7.95 2.50 -19.07
CA THR A 55 6.96 2.27 -20.13
C THR A 55 5.55 2.14 -19.53
N LEU A 56 4.53 2.34 -20.36
CA LEU A 56 3.14 2.18 -19.93
C LEU A 56 2.86 0.76 -19.38
N GLU A 57 3.43 -0.26 -19.99
CA GLU A 57 3.30 -1.65 -19.53
C GLU A 57 3.93 -1.85 -18.15
N GLN A 58 5.15 -1.32 -17.93
CA GLN A 58 5.80 -1.36 -16.63
C GLN A 58 5.02 -0.61 -15.56
N ARG A 59 4.47 0.58 -15.88
CA ARG A 59 3.62 1.33 -14.94
C ARG A 59 2.40 0.52 -14.54
N ARG A 60 1.75 -0.16 -15.48
CA ARG A 60 0.57 -1.02 -15.21
C ARG A 60 0.95 -2.22 -14.34
N GLU A 61 2.03 -2.92 -14.65
CA GLU A 61 2.52 -4.06 -13.86
C GLU A 61 2.83 -3.64 -12.42
N ILE A 62 3.54 -2.53 -12.24
CA ILE A 62 3.88 -1.99 -10.93
C ILE A 62 2.61 -1.58 -10.17
N ALA A 63 1.65 -0.91 -10.84
CA ALA A 63 0.41 -0.48 -10.22
C ALA A 63 -0.46 -1.67 -9.75
N GLU A 64 -0.56 -2.73 -10.56
CA GLU A 64 -1.25 -3.96 -10.18
C GLU A 64 -0.56 -4.64 -9.00
N THR A 65 0.76 -4.75 -9.04
CA THR A 65 1.57 -5.38 -7.98
C THR A 65 1.46 -4.65 -6.64
N LEU A 66 1.46 -3.32 -6.66
CA LEU A 66 1.38 -2.48 -5.47
C LEU A 66 -0.05 -2.31 -4.95
N SER A 67 -1.05 -2.69 -5.75
CA SER A 67 -2.45 -2.66 -5.34
C SER A 67 -2.72 -3.73 -4.28
N THR A 68 -3.37 -3.30 -3.21
CA THR A 68 -3.79 -4.16 -2.10
C THR A 68 -5.30 -4.05 -1.92
N ARG A 69 -5.87 -4.86 -1.02
CA ARG A 69 -7.30 -4.73 -0.69
C ARG A 69 -7.71 -3.33 -0.21
N ALA A 70 -6.80 -2.55 0.37
CA ALA A 70 -7.10 -1.24 0.94
C ALA A 70 -6.72 -0.06 0.02
N VAL A 71 -5.86 -0.28 -0.98
CA VAL A 71 -5.32 0.77 -1.86
C VAL A 71 -5.20 0.23 -3.27
N THR A 72 -5.80 0.92 -4.24
CA THR A 72 -5.68 0.60 -5.67
C THR A 72 -4.88 1.71 -6.36
N PHE A 73 -3.98 1.34 -7.26
CA PHE A 73 -3.30 2.26 -8.15
C PHE A 73 -3.83 2.07 -9.58
N GLU A 74 -4.31 3.15 -10.18
CA GLU A 74 -4.80 3.16 -11.56
C GLU A 74 -3.87 4.02 -12.42
N VAL A 75 -3.58 3.55 -13.63
CA VAL A 75 -2.71 4.24 -14.60
C VAL A 75 -3.58 4.81 -15.71
N GLU A 76 -3.79 6.12 -15.67
CA GLU A 76 -4.44 6.88 -16.74
C GLU A 76 -3.40 7.42 -17.72
N PHE A 77 -3.72 7.46 -19.01
CA PHE A 77 -2.87 8.06 -20.04
C PHE A 77 -3.70 8.98 -20.94
N GLU A 78 -3.13 10.13 -21.28
CA GLU A 78 -3.72 11.09 -22.21
C GLU A 78 -3.16 10.84 -23.61
N ILE A 79 -4.04 10.76 -24.61
CA ILE A 79 -3.64 10.67 -26.03
C ILE A 79 -3.71 12.09 -26.59
N ILE A 80 -2.56 12.68 -26.90
CA ILE A 80 -2.47 13.98 -27.58
C ILE A 80 -2.30 13.70 -29.07
N VAL A 81 -3.19 14.26 -29.89
CA VAL A 81 -3.10 14.21 -31.36
C VAL A 81 -2.84 15.63 -31.86
N ASP A 82 -1.65 15.84 -32.43
CA ASP A 82 -1.35 17.05 -33.19
C ASP A 82 -1.76 16.84 -34.65
N THR A 83 -2.72 17.63 -35.12
CA THR A 83 -3.08 17.74 -36.55
C THR A 83 -2.38 18.96 -37.16
N GLU A 84 -1.65 18.72 -38.26
CA GLU A 84 -1.03 19.75 -39.12
C GLU A 84 -2.05 20.65 -39.84
#